data_AF-A0A0R1GZZ8-F1
#
_entry.id   AF-A0A0R1GZZ8-F1
#
_cell.length_a   1.000
_cell.length_b   1.000
_cell.length_c   1.000
_cell.angle_alpha   90.00
_cell.angle_beta   90.00
_cell.angle_gamma   90.00
#
_symmetry.space_group_name_H-M   'P 1'
#
loop_
_entity.id
_entity.type
_entity.pdbx_description
1 polymer ?
#
loop_
_entity_poly.entity_id
_entity_poly.type
_entity_poly.pdbx_seq_one_letter_code
_entity_poly.pdbx_strand_id
1 'polypeptide(L)'
;MVKLEALFKMRFKKSVLTVGVMVVVSLGLAGCQSGANQVKQKDIHIVQDAQSSHARIWYMVYAEDGGQSVAKDSAITAVWVTKANKVTVYNTDGYLTMTDLDKKSDKQIIDMAKKDDKKNYSDDVARGKQESEELTKQLKEEYKESKAEVASDKKDLKSLSKSDYSYSDTKKDLKEKQSDVKYYPALIKQFKKISQKTVAYQQPKAGKLSAEIKTDSSGNSTTAEQFHYKKFEYTGAAQNTATQSEKMSGEENSNSAIKAVCKPASNLRGSYHSVVFSDTQTRGYAFPILNEKYTGYSESADPENSNDTAYWLITKTQAKEPNANFDTSKTKNVTEVSDLD
;
A
#
# COMPACT_ATOMS: atom_id res chain seq x y z
N MET A 1 69.81 1.80 41.72
CA MET A 1 68.52 2.48 41.52
C MET A 1 67.44 1.44 41.75
N VAL A 2 66.93 1.18 42.96
CA VAL A 2 66.18 2.04 43.91
C VAL A 2 64.89 2.57 43.30
N LYS A 3 63.77 1.98 43.78
CA LYS A 3 62.42 2.55 44.05
C LYS A 3 61.42 2.71 42.88
N LEU A 4 60.11 2.55 43.07
CA LEU A 4 59.26 2.20 44.22
C LEU A 4 57.85 1.86 43.68
N GLU A 5 57.13 1.06 44.47
CA GLU A 5 55.71 0.71 44.39
C GLU A 5 54.74 1.91 44.40
N ALA A 6 53.50 1.69 43.93
CA ALA A 6 52.29 2.16 44.63
C ALA A 6 51.01 1.44 44.15
N LEU A 7 50.62 0.39 44.89
CA LEU A 7 49.23 0.06 45.20
C LEU A 7 48.57 1.25 45.93
N PHE A 8 47.27 1.53 45.71
CA PHE A 8 46.25 1.44 46.78
C PHE A 8 44.81 1.83 46.36
N LYS A 9 43.87 1.14 47.04
CA LYS A 9 42.49 1.52 47.42
C LYS A 9 41.32 1.24 46.46
N MET A 10 40.82 0.00 46.56
CA MET A 10 39.38 -0.23 46.72
C MET A 10 38.83 0.56 47.92
N ARG A 11 37.65 1.12 47.76
CA ARG A 11 36.77 1.51 48.88
C ARG A 11 35.35 1.09 48.57
N PHE A 12 34.90 0.06 49.26
CA PHE A 12 33.50 -0.37 49.38
C PHE A 12 32.62 0.81 49.85
N LYS A 13 31.49 1.03 49.16
CA LYS A 13 30.33 1.73 49.73
C LYS A 13 29.03 1.02 49.32
N LYS A 14 28.49 0.31 50.32
CA LYS A 14 27.09 0.03 50.70
C LYS A 14 25.98 0.01 49.63
N SER A 15 25.28 -1.12 49.69
CA SER A 15 24.03 -1.51 49.05
C SER A 15 22.93 -0.45 48.94
N VAL A 16 22.27 -0.42 47.78
CA VAL A 16 20.84 -0.15 47.66
C VAL A 16 20.25 -1.28 46.82
N LEU A 17 19.37 -2.05 47.47
CA LEU A 17 18.53 -3.07 46.87
C LEU A 17 17.59 -2.36 45.87
N THR A 18 17.66 -2.69 44.59
CA THR A 18 16.61 -2.35 43.63
C THR A 18 16.08 -3.66 43.06
N VAL A 19 14.82 -3.95 43.37
CA VAL A 19 14.06 -5.08 42.86
C VAL A 19 13.95 -4.92 41.35
N GLY A 20 14.84 -5.59 40.61
CA GLY A 20 14.84 -5.64 39.16
C GLY A 20 13.90 -6.74 38.69
N VAL A 21 12.85 -6.34 37.97
CA VAL A 21 11.95 -7.20 37.22
C VAL A 21 12.76 -8.18 36.38
N MET A 22 12.58 -9.47 36.66
CA MET A 22 13.28 -10.56 36.00
C MET A 22 12.76 -10.67 34.55
N VAL A 23 13.48 -10.08 33.59
CA VAL A 23 13.31 -10.36 32.16
C VAL A 23 13.77 -11.80 31.96
N VAL A 24 12.81 -12.72 31.88
CA VAL A 24 13.07 -14.12 31.50
C VAL A 24 13.44 -14.13 30.02
N VAL A 25 14.75 -13.99 29.75
CA VAL A 25 15.33 -14.33 28.45
C VAL A 25 15.50 -15.85 28.44
N SER A 26 14.47 -16.56 27.98
CA SER A 26 14.57 -18.00 27.70
C SER A 26 15.36 -18.23 26.41
N LEU A 27 16.69 -18.32 26.55
CA LEU A 27 17.56 -18.90 25.53
C LEU A 27 17.35 -20.42 25.50
N GLY A 28 16.48 -20.87 24.60
CA GLY A 28 16.31 -22.28 24.25
C GLY A 28 17.35 -22.71 23.20
N LEU A 29 18.13 -23.73 23.57
CA LEU A 29 19.20 -24.39 22.83
C LEU A 29 18.76 -25.09 21.52
N ALA A 30 19.77 -25.40 20.72
CA ALA A 30 19.76 -25.85 19.33
C ALA A 30 18.82 -27.01 18.95
N GLY A 31 18.20 -26.84 17.78
CA GLY A 31 17.55 -27.85 16.94
C GLY A 31 17.44 -27.29 15.51
N CYS A 32 17.68 -28.13 14.50
CA CYS A 32 17.94 -27.82 13.10
C CYS A 32 17.15 -26.65 12.45
N GLN A 33 17.88 -25.79 11.72
CA GLN A 33 17.42 -24.85 10.67
C GLN A 33 16.01 -24.22 10.86
N SER A 34 15.88 -23.28 11.80
CA SER A 34 14.75 -22.36 11.85
C SER A 34 15.24 -20.92 11.66
N GLY A 35 14.73 -20.22 10.66
CA GLY A 35 15.06 -18.82 10.37
C GLY A 35 14.84 -17.90 11.59
N ALA A 36 15.59 -16.79 11.64
CA ALA A 36 15.57 -15.86 12.76
C ALA A 36 14.23 -15.10 12.90
N ASN A 37 13.34 -15.13 11.89
CA ASN A 37 12.17 -14.28 11.83
C ASN A 37 10.85 -14.92 12.30
N GLN A 38 10.86 -16.09 12.93
CA GLN A 38 9.64 -16.72 13.44
C GLN A 38 9.20 -16.11 14.78
N VAL A 39 7.90 -15.81 14.92
CA VAL A 39 7.36 -15.35 16.20
C VAL A 39 7.19 -16.56 17.13
N LYS A 40 7.81 -16.49 18.31
CA LYS A 40 7.74 -17.53 19.35
C LYS A 40 6.78 -17.17 20.49
N GLN A 41 6.35 -15.91 20.53
CA GLN A 41 5.44 -15.40 21.55
C GLN A 41 4.03 -15.95 21.31
N LYS A 42 3.31 -16.16 22.42
CA LYS A 42 1.89 -16.52 22.38
C LYS A 42 1.09 -15.36 21.80
N ASP A 43 1.16 -14.20 22.41
CA ASP A 43 0.46 -13.01 21.93
C ASP A 43 1.33 -12.27 20.91
N ILE A 44 0.73 -11.99 19.74
CA ILE A 44 1.40 -11.40 18.59
C ILE A 44 0.63 -10.15 18.19
N HIS A 45 1.31 -9.01 18.26
CA HIS A 45 0.79 -7.73 17.83
C HIS A 45 1.80 -7.13 16.85
N ILE A 46 1.37 -6.71 15.66
CA ILE A 46 2.31 -6.34 14.60
C ILE A 46 3.09 -5.07 14.89
N VAL A 47 2.48 -4.03 15.49
CA VAL A 47 3.20 -2.79 15.79
C VAL A 47 4.18 -3.03 16.93
N GLN A 48 3.80 -3.83 17.94
CA GLN A 48 4.72 -4.28 18.99
C GLN A 48 5.85 -5.17 18.45
N ASP A 49 5.57 -6.14 17.60
CA ASP A 49 6.57 -7.05 17.01
C ASP A 49 7.56 -6.27 16.11
N ALA A 50 7.07 -5.27 15.37
CA ALA A 50 7.89 -4.37 14.58
C ALA A 50 8.90 -3.56 15.40
N GLN A 51 8.71 -3.40 16.72
CA GLN A 51 9.67 -2.72 17.60
C GLN A 51 10.94 -3.54 17.85
N SER A 52 10.90 -4.84 17.56
CA SER A 52 12.03 -5.74 17.69
C SER A 52 13.28 -5.23 16.97
N SER A 53 14.44 -5.47 17.57
CA SER A 53 15.73 -5.25 16.92
C SER A 53 16.03 -6.30 15.85
N HIS A 54 15.31 -7.43 15.85
CA HIS A 54 15.37 -8.45 14.82
C HIS A 54 14.37 -8.13 13.71
N ALA A 55 14.70 -8.53 12.49
CA ALA A 55 13.74 -8.41 11.40
C ALA A 55 12.57 -9.38 11.60
N ARG A 56 11.40 -9.02 11.08
CA ARG A 56 10.21 -9.87 11.05
C ARG A 56 9.59 -9.79 9.67
N ILE A 57 9.03 -10.90 9.19
CA ILE A 57 8.42 -10.95 7.86
C ILE A 57 6.94 -11.22 8.03
N TRP A 58 6.14 -10.35 7.43
CA TRP A 58 4.70 -10.46 7.33
C TRP A 58 4.33 -10.54 5.86
N TYR A 59 3.32 -11.32 5.54
CA TYR A 59 2.86 -11.59 4.17
C TYR A 59 1.44 -11.05 4.05
N MET A 60 1.23 -10.14 3.11
CA MET A 60 -0.11 -9.78 2.66
C MET A 60 -0.50 -10.78 1.57
N VAL A 61 -1.52 -11.58 1.85
CA VAL A 61 -1.94 -12.70 1.01
C VAL A 61 -3.37 -12.48 0.56
N TYR A 62 -3.61 -12.64 -0.73
CA TYR A 62 -4.96 -12.68 -1.28
C TYR A 62 -5.60 -14.00 -0.87
N ALA A 63 -6.74 -13.96 -0.19
CA ALA A 63 -7.47 -15.17 0.18
C ALA A 63 -8.42 -15.61 -0.93
N GLU A 64 -8.44 -16.92 -1.15
CA GLU A 64 -9.35 -17.57 -2.09
C GLU A 64 -10.75 -17.73 -1.47
N ASP A 65 -11.73 -18.10 -2.31
CA ASP A 65 -13.10 -18.46 -1.89
C ASP A 65 -13.80 -17.38 -1.02
N GLY A 66 -13.77 -16.13 -1.49
CA GLY A 66 -14.43 -15.02 -0.79
C GLY A 66 -13.79 -14.71 0.57
N GLY A 67 -12.49 -14.96 0.73
CA GLY A 67 -11.73 -14.54 1.89
C GLY A 67 -11.61 -15.53 3.03
N GLN A 68 -12.20 -16.71 2.89
CA GLN A 68 -12.37 -17.62 4.02
C GLN A 68 -11.09 -18.39 4.39
N SER A 69 -10.14 -18.53 3.46
CA SER A 69 -8.92 -19.29 3.72
C SER A 69 -7.73 -18.85 2.88
N VAL A 70 -6.54 -19.12 3.42
CA VAL A 70 -5.26 -19.00 2.71
C VAL A 70 -4.78 -20.41 2.38
N ALA A 71 -4.66 -20.71 1.09
CA ALA A 71 -4.16 -21.96 0.55
C ALA A 71 -2.66 -21.87 0.22
N LYS A 72 -2.09 -23.00 -0.20
CA LYS A 72 -0.66 -23.08 -0.56
C LYS A 72 -0.32 -22.30 -1.84
N ASP A 73 -1.28 -22.13 -2.72
CA ASP A 73 -1.18 -21.47 -4.02
C ASP A 73 -1.69 -20.02 -3.98
N SER A 74 -2.26 -19.61 -2.86
CA SER A 74 -2.70 -18.24 -2.65
C SER A 74 -1.58 -17.23 -2.87
N ALA A 75 -1.94 -16.20 -3.61
CA ALA A 75 -1.03 -15.18 -4.09
C ALA A 75 -0.62 -14.23 -2.96
N ILE A 76 0.68 -14.00 -2.83
CA ILE A 76 1.25 -12.99 -1.94
C ILE A 76 1.31 -11.68 -2.73
N THR A 77 0.57 -10.68 -2.29
CA THR A 77 0.54 -9.35 -2.91
C THR A 77 1.61 -8.43 -2.36
N ALA A 78 2.02 -8.62 -1.11
CA ALA A 78 3.15 -7.89 -0.55
C ALA A 78 3.90 -8.66 0.53
N VAL A 79 5.20 -8.38 0.64
CA VAL A 79 6.05 -8.84 1.74
C VAL A 79 6.49 -7.64 2.58
N TRP A 80 6.10 -7.64 3.85
CA TRP A 80 6.43 -6.61 4.83
C TRP A 80 7.59 -7.07 5.69
N VAL A 81 8.69 -6.33 5.64
CA VAL A 81 9.86 -6.57 6.51
C VAL A 81 9.89 -5.50 7.58
N THR A 82 9.54 -5.87 8.82
CA THR A 82 9.55 -4.95 9.96
C THR A 82 10.82 -5.08 10.78
N LYS A 83 11.31 -3.96 11.31
CA LYS A 83 12.50 -3.87 12.19
C LYS A 83 12.57 -2.50 12.83
N ALA A 84 12.79 -2.43 14.14
CA ALA A 84 13.05 -1.19 14.87
C ALA A 84 12.01 -0.07 14.61
N ASN A 85 10.72 -0.41 14.69
CA ASN A 85 9.56 0.46 14.45
C ASN A 85 9.40 0.93 12.99
N LYS A 86 10.08 0.26 12.06
CA LYS A 86 10.00 0.56 10.64
C LYS A 86 9.52 -0.64 9.86
N VAL A 87 8.92 -0.39 8.70
CA VAL A 87 8.53 -1.39 7.72
C VAL A 87 9.10 -1.06 6.36
N THR A 88 9.58 -2.07 5.65
CA THR A 88 9.84 -2.01 4.20
C THR A 88 8.86 -2.94 3.52
N VAL A 89 8.07 -2.42 2.59
CA VAL A 89 7.06 -3.18 1.85
C VAL A 89 7.56 -3.42 0.44
N TYR A 90 7.64 -4.68 0.03
CA TYR A 90 7.93 -5.12 -1.33
C TYR A 90 6.61 -5.56 -1.97
N ASN A 91 6.20 -4.91 -3.07
CA ASN A 91 4.97 -5.23 -3.78
C ASN A 91 5.21 -6.39 -4.74
N THR A 92 4.67 -7.56 -4.43
CA THR A 92 4.91 -8.76 -5.24
C THR A 92 3.78 -9.01 -6.24
N ASP A 93 2.63 -8.34 -6.11
CA ASP A 93 1.49 -8.40 -7.03
C ASP A 93 1.13 -9.82 -7.50
N GLY A 94 1.23 -10.79 -6.59
CA GLY A 94 0.92 -12.20 -6.85
C GLY A 94 2.00 -12.99 -7.61
N TYR A 95 3.17 -12.43 -7.91
CA TYR A 95 4.30 -13.19 -8.46
C TYR A 95 4.86 -14.24 -7.49
N LEU A 96 4.56 -14.10 -6.20
CA LEU A 96 4.88 -15.09 -5.18
C LEU A 96 3.60 -15.76 -4.69
N THR A 97 3.70 -17.05 -4.39
CA THR A 97 2.68 -17.83 -3.70
C THR A 97 3.19 -18.32 -2.36
N MET A 98 2.30 -18.81 -1.50
CA MET A 98 2.70 -19.44 -0.23
C MET A 98 3.61 -20.67 -0.44
N THR A 99 3.45 -21.40 -1.55
CA THR A 99 4.28 -22.57 -1.90
C THR A 99 5.72 -22.19 -2.20
N ASP A 100 5.95 -21.02 -2.79
CA ASP A 100 7.30 -20.54 -3.11
C ASP A 100 8.16 -20.34 -1.86
N LEU A 101 7.52 -20.10 -0.71
CA LEU A 101 8.16 -19.92 0.59
C LEU A 101 8.65 -21.23 1.22
N ASP A 102 8.18 -22.40 0.76
CA ASP A 102 8.54 -23.69 1.37
C ASP A 102 10.05 -23.91 1.33
N LYS A 103 10.60 -24.27 2.50
CA LYS A 103 12.02 -24.52 2.73
C LYS A 103 12.95 -23.36 2.34
N LYS A 104 12.42 -22.14 2.19
CA LYS A 104 13.24 -20.94 1.98
C LYS A 104 13.60 -20.30 3.31
N SER A 105 14.85 -19.85 3.40
CA SER A 105 15.29 -18.97 4.47
C SER A 105 14.71 -17.56 4.30
N ASP A 106 14.65 -16.82 5.39
CA ASP A 106 14.19 -15.42 5.42
C ASP A 106 14.93 -14.54 4.39
N LYS A 107 16.25 -14.75 4.23
CA LYS A 107 17.05 -14.03 3.24
C LYS A 107 16.62 -14.35 1.81
N GLN A 108 16.36 -15.62 1.51
CA GLN A 108 15.89 -16.03 0.18
C GLN A 108 14.51 -15.45 -0.11
N ILE A 109 13.60 -15.47 0.86
CA ILE A 109 12.26 -14.88 0.74
C ILE A 109 12.35 -13.38 0.45
N ILE A 110 13.17 -12.64 1.19
CA ILE A 110 13.36 -11.20 0.97
C ILE A 110 13.99 -10.92 -0.39
N ASP A 111 14.96 -11.72 -0.82
CA ASP A 111 15.63 -11.53 -2.11
C ASP A 111 14.68 -11.87 -3.29
N MET A 112 13.78 -12.84 -3.13
CA MET A 112 12.67 -13.10 -4.05
C MET A 112 11.70 -11.92 -4.11
N ALA A 113 11.22 -11.44 -2.95
CA ALA A 113 10.31 -10.30 -2.89
C ALA A 113 10.86 -9.02 -3.55
N LYS A 114 12.17 -8.74 -3.39
CA LYS A 114 12.84 -7.62 -4.11
C LYS A 114 12.84 -7.80 -5.62
N LYS A 115 13.09 -9.02 -6.09
CA LYS A 115 13.10 -9.33 -7.52
C LYS A 115 11.72 -9.10 -8.11
N ASP A 116 10.69 -9.55 -7.42
CA ASP A 116 9.31 -9.45 -7.88
C ASP A 116 8.77 -8.03 -7.75
N ASP A 117 9.15 -7.28 -6.71
CA ASP A 117 8.87 -5.84 -6.60
C ASP A 117 9.46 -5.04 -7.77
N LYS A 118 10.70 -5.34 -8.16
CA LYS A 118 11.30 -4.74 -9.35
C LYS A 118 10.59 -5.14 -10.64
N LYS A 119 10.14 -6.40 -10.74
CA LYS A 119 9.39 -6.90 -11.90
C LYS A 119 8.05 -6.19 -12.00
N ASN A 120 7.25 -6.22 -10.93
CA ASN A 120 5.97 -5.53 -10.82
C ASN A 120 6.09 -4.04 -11.20
N TYR A 121 7.08 -3.35 -10.63
CA TYR A 121 7.35 -1.95 -10.99
C TYR A 121 7.59 -1.76 -12.50
N SER A 122 8.33 -2.67 -13.12
CA SER A 122 8.63 -2.59 -14.56
C SER A 122 7.39 -2.84 -15.40
N ASP A 123 6.53 -3.77 -14.98
CA ASP A 123 5.26 -4.07 -15.65
C ASP A 123 4.27 -2.90 -15.50
N ASP A 124 4.18 -2.29 -14.33
CA ASP A 124 3.39 -1.07 -14.09
C ASP A 124 3.83 0.10 -14.97
N VAL A 125 5.14 0.30 -15.10
CA VAL A 125 5.71 1.31 -16.02
C VAL A 125 5.34 1.00 -17.46
N ALA A 126 5.45 -0.27 -17.90
CA ALA A 126 5.13 -0.68 -19.26
C ALA A 126 3.63 -0.49 -19.57
N ARG A 127 2.76 -0.93 -18.67
CA ARG A 127 1.31 -0.75 -18.75
C ARG A 127 0.93 0.72 -18.83
N GLY A 128 1.45 1.56 -17.93
CA GLY A 128 1.17 3.00 -17.94
C GLY A 128 1.67 3.70 -19.22
N LYS A 129 2.73 3.21 -19.86
CA LYS A 129 3.15 3.71 -21.18
C LYS A 129 2.16 3.33 -22.27
N GLN A 130 1.78 2.05 -22.35
CA GLN A 130 0.83 1.55 -23.34
C GLN A 130 -0.52 2.28 -23.22
N GLU A 131 -1.06 2.42 -22.02
CA GLU A 131 -2.30 3.17 -21.76
C GLU A 131 -2.17 4.63 -22.23
N SER A 132 -1.02 5.27 -21.96
CA SER A 132 -0.78 6.66 -22.40
C SER A 132 -0.65 6.79 -23.93
N GLU A 133 -0.10 5.79 -24.62
CA GLU A 133 -0.02 5.76 -26.08
C GLU A 133 -1.42 5.62 -26.71
N GLU A 134 -2.23 4.71 -26.17
CA GLU A 134 -3.60 4.49 -26.64
C GLU A 134 -4.48 5.73 -26.39
N LEU A 135 -4.42 6.33 -25.20
CA LEU A 135 -5.10 7.60 -24.90
C LEU A 135 -4.63 8.73 -25.83
N THR A 136 -3.33 8.78 -26.16
CA THR A 136 -2.80 9.78 -27.10
C THR A 136 -3.39 9.60 -28.50
N LYS A 137 -3.66 8.35 -28.92
CA LYS A 137 -4.29 8.05 -30.21
C LYS A 137 -5.76 8.44 -30.21
N GLN A 138 -6.51 8.05 -29.17
CA GLN A 138 -7.93 8.41 -29.01
C GLN A 138 -8.13 9.93 -29.02
N LEU A 139 -7.36 10.66 -28.19
CA LEU A 139 -7.42 12.13 -28.13
C LEU A 139 -7.09 12.81 -29.47
N LYS A 140 -6.26 12.20 -30.32
CA LYS A 140 -5.96 12.77 -31.66
C LYS A 140 -7.12 12.64 -32.62
N GLU A 141 -7.84 11.52 -32.59
CA GLU A 141 -9.04 11.33 -33.41
C GLU A 141 -10.16 12.24 -32.91
N GLU A 142 -10.42 12.28 -31.59
CA GLU A 142 -11.39 13.21 -30.98
C GLU A 142 -11.07 14.66 -31.35
N TYR A 143 -9.80 15.07 -31.23
CA TYR A 143 -9.37 16.41 -31.62
C TYR A 143 -9.67 16.74 -33.09
N LYS A 144 -9.47 15.76 -33.98
CA LYS A 144 -9.72 15.93 -35.42
C LYS A 144 -11.22 16.06 -35.70
N GLU A 145 -12.04 15.23 -35.06
CA GLU A 145 -13.50 15.27 -35.16
C GLU A 145 -14.08 16.58 -34.61
N SER A 146 -13.74 16.97 -33.39
CA SER A 146 -14.21 18.23 -32.78
C SER A 146 -13.78 19.45 -33.60
N LYS A 147 -12.60 19.41 -34.23
CA LYS A 147 -12.13 20.50 -35.10
C LYS A 147 -12.92 20.57 -36.41
N ALA A 148 -13.37 19.43 -36.94
CA ALA A 148 -14.23 19.38 -38.12
C ALA A 148 -15.64 19.90 -37.80
N GLU A 149 -16.19 19.53 -36.64
CA GLU A 149 -17.48 20.02 -36.14
C GLU A 149 -17.47 21.55 -35.96
N VAL A 150 -16.47 22.09 -35.26
CA VAL A 150 -16.28 23.55 -35.11
C VAL A 150 -16.18 24.25 -36.47
N ALA A 151 -15.59 23.60 -37.48
CA ALA A 151 -15.51 24.16 -38.83
C ALA A 151 -16.87 24.13 -39.55
N SER A 152 -17.69 23.11 -39.31
CA SER A 152 -19.07 22.99 -39.82
C SER A 152 -19.97 24.04 -39.19
N ASP A 153 -20.04 24.09 -37.86
CA ASP A 153 -20.85 25.05 -37.11
C ASP A 153 -20.50 26.51 -37.46
N LYS A 154 -19.21 26.78 -37.73
CA LYS A 154 -18.76 28.10 -38.20
C LYS A 154 -19.29 28.44 -39.60
N LYS A 155 -19.52 27.46 -40.47
CA LYS A 155 -20.18 27.68 -41.77
C LYS A 155 -21.68 27.90 -41.58
N ASP A 156 -22.31 27.08 -40.74
CA ASP A 156 -23.75 27.18 -40.48
C ASP A 156 -24.11 28.53 -39.84
N LEU A 157 -23.34 28.97 -38.85
CA LEU A 157 -23.51 30.29 -38.23
C LEU A 157 -23.37 31.46 -39.23
N LYS A 158 -22.54 31.31 -40.27
CA LYS A 158 -22.41 32.33 -41.33
C LYS A 158 -23.62 32.36 -42.28
N SER A 159 -24.36 31.26 -42.37
CA SER A 159 -25.55 31.14 -43.22
C SER A 159 -26.83 31.65 -42.54
N LEU A 160 -26.84 31.74 -41.22
CA LEU A 160 -27.95 32.25 -40.42
C LEU A 160 -28.01 33.79 -40.43
N SER A 161 -29.23 34.34 -40.38
CA SER A 161 -29.42 35.77 -40.11
C SER A 161 -29.16 36.06 -38.64
N LYS A 162 -28.58 37.22 -38.33
CA LYS A 162 -28.37 37.66 -36.94
C LYS A 162 -29.66 37.87 -36.14
N SER A 163 -30.79 38.02 -36.84
CA SER A 163 -32.12 38.14 -36.24
C SER A 163 -32.76 36.80 -35.92
N ASP A 164 -32.19 35.69 -36.42
CA ASP A 164 -32.73 34.36 -36.18
C ASP A 164 -32.43 33.93 -34.75
N TYR A 165 -33.44 33.39 -34.05
CA TYR A 165 -33.29 32.90 -32.69
C TYR A 165 -32.14 31.87 -32.57
N SER A 166 -31.99 31.01 -33.59
CA SER A 166 -30.92 30.01 -33.68
C SER A 166 -29.51 30.59 -33.77
N TYR A 167 -29.33 31.83 -34.23
CA TYR A 167 -28.00 32.44 -34.36
C TYR A 167 -27.32 32.62 -33.01
N SER A 168 -28.07 33.02 -31.97
CA SER A 168 -27.53 33.24 -30.63
C SER A 168 -27.05 31.92 -30.01
N ASP A 169 -27.88 30.89 -30.11
CA ASP A 169 -27.61 29.57 -29.55
C ASP A 169 -26.41 28.91 -30.25
N THR A 170 -26.41 28.86 -31.59
CA THR A 170 -25.28 28.32 -32.37
C THR A 170 -23.97 29.08 -32.09
N LYS A 171 -24.03 30.40 -31.87
CA LYS A 171 -22.84 31.19 -31.52
C LYS A 171 -22.30 30.84 -30.13
N LYS A 172 -23.18 30.56 -29.16
CA LYS A 172 -22.80 30.13 -27.81
C LYS A 172 -22.14 28.75 -27.87
N ASP A 173 -22.79 27.78 -28.50
CA ASP A 173 -22.29 26.41 -28.63
C ASP A 173 -20.94 26.36 -29.36
N LEU A 174 -20.80 27.13 -30.46
CA LEU A 174 -19.53 27.24 -31.18
C LEU A 174 -18.40 27.76 -30.29
N LYS A 175 -18.69 28.70 -29.38
CA LYS A 175 -17.69 29.25 -28.46
C LYS A 175 -17.26 28.21 -27.42
N GLU A 176 -18.18 27.40 -26.93
CA GLU A 176 -17.91 26.30 -26.00
C GLU A 176 -17.07 25.22 -26.67
N LYS A 177 -17.49 24.73 -27.85
CA LYS A 177 -16.72 23.75 -28.64
C LYS A 177 -15.32 24.26 -29.01
N GLN A 178 -15.17 25.55 -29.35
CA GLN A 178 -13.86 26.15 -29.60
C GLN A 178 -12.95 26.20 -28.38
N SER A 179 -13.53 26.38 -27.19
CA SER A 179 -12.81 26.26 -25.92
C SER A 179 -12.28 24.84 -25.76
N ASP A 180 -13.14 23.84 -25.97
CA ASP A 180 -12.82 22.42 -25.76
C ASP A 180 -11.71 21.94 -26.73
N VAL A 181 -11.83 22.30 -28.02
CA VAL A 181 -10.82 22.03 -29.05
C VAL A 181 -9.43 22.59 -28.69
N LYS A 182 -9.37 23.70 -27.93
CA LYS A 182 -8.10 24.33 -27.54
C LYS A 182 -7.28 23.50 -26.54
N TYR A 183 -7.91 22.60 -25.79
CA TYR A 183 -7.23 21.82 -24.75
C TYR A 183 -6.55 20.55 -25.26
N TYR A 184 -7.09 19.91 -26.31
CA TYR A 184 -6.56 18.67 -26.85
C TYR A 184 -5.05 18.69 -27.14
N PRO A 185 -4.47 19.72 -27.78
CA PRO A 185 -3.02 19.73 -28.04
C PRO A 185 -2.17 19.63 -26.77
N ALA A 186 -2.62 20.24 -25.66
CA ALA A 186 -1.92 20.17 -24.38
C ALA A 186 -1.99 18.75 -23.78
N LEU A 187 -3.18 18.13 -23.80
CA LEU A 187 -3.39 16.75 -23.33
C LEU A 187 -2.59 15.74 -24.15
N ILE A 188 -2.69 15.80 -25.49
CA ILE A 188 -1.92 14.95 -26.41
C ILE A 188 -0.42 15.06 -26.13
N LYS A 189 0.10 16.29 -25.95
CA LYS A 189 1.50 16.53 -25.62
C LYS A 189 1.88 15.92 -24.27
N GLN A 190 0.99 15.98 -23.28
CA GLN A 190 1.20 15.43 -21.94
C GLN A 190 1.27 13.91 -21.95
N PHE A 191 0.29 13.22 -22.53
CA PHE A 191 0.30 11.75 -22.61
C PHE A 191 1.43 11.21 -23.48
N LYS A 192 1.78 11.91 -24.56
CA LYS A 192 2.99 11.62 -25.35
C LYS A 192 4.27 11.73 -24.51
N LYS A 193 4.36 12.71 -23.62
CA LYS A 193 5.52 12.85 -22.72
C LYS A 193 5.60 11.70 -21.72
N ILE A 194 4.47 11.20 -21.23
CA ILE A 194 4.40 10.09 -20.26
C ILE A 194 4.83 8.78 -20.92
N SER A 195 4.26 8.45 -22.08
CA SER A 195 4.62 7.23 -22.84
C SER A 195 6.12 7.15 -23.17
N GLN A 196 6.74 8.29 -23.47
CA GLN A 196 8.16 8.38 -23.81
C GLN A 196 9.09 8.45 -22.59
N LYS A 197 8.55 8.61 -21.38
CA LYS A 197 9.36 8.80 -20.18
C LYS A 197 10.01 7.47 -19.78
N THR A 198 11.32 7.49 -19.56
CA THR A 198 12.00 6.38 -18.88
C THR A 198 11.93 6.61 -17.38
N VAL A 199 11.49 5.60 -16.64
CA VAL A 199 11.36 5.66 -15.19
C VAL A 199 12.20 4.54 -14.60
N ALA A 200 13.19 4.91 -13.80
CA ALA A 200 14.08 3.96 -13.16
C ALA A 200 13.41 3.37 -11.92
N TYR A 201 13.58 2.06 -11.73
CA TYR A 201 13.16 1.38 -10.51
C TYR A 201 13.78 2.03 -9.27
N GLN A 202 12.94 2.28 -8.27
CA GLN A 202 13.36 2.75 -6.96
C GLN A 202 13.04 1.69 -5.93
N GLN A 203 14.09 1.13 -5.34
CA GLN A 203 13.92 0.13 -4.29
C GLN A 203 13.16 0.73 -3.09
N PRO A 204 12.20 -0.02 -2.51
CA PRO A 204 11.51 0.38 -1.30
C PRO A 204 12.48 0.71 -0.16
N LYS A 205 12.14 1.74 0.61
CA LYS A 205 12.91 2.19 1.78
C LYS A 205 12.10 1.99 3.04
N ALA A 206 12.78 1.62 4.12
CA ALA A 206 12.17 1.49 5.44
C ALA A 206 11.53 2.81 5.90
N GLY A 207 10.21 2.80 6.09
CA GLY A 207 9.41 3.90 6.61
C GLY A 207 8.92 3.63 8.03
N LYS A 208 8.37 4.65 8.71
CA LYS A 208 7.71 4.46 10.01
C LYS A 208 6.51 3.53 9.84
N LEU A 209 6.31 2.62 10.78
CA LEU A 209 5.06 1.89 10.99
C LEU A 209 4.38 2.48 12.23
N SER A 210 3.09 2.79 12.11
CA SER A 210 2.22 3.21 13.22
C SER A 210 0.84 2.63 13.02
N ALA A 211 0.02 2.66 14.06
CA ALA A 211 -1.39 2.30 13.94
C ALA A 211 -2.30 3.31 14.63
N GLU A 212 -3.51 3.42 14.13
CA GLU A 212 -4.65 3.97 14.85
C GLU A 212 -5.56 2.82 15.29
N ILE A 213 -6.09 2.91 16.51
CA ILE A 213 -6.98 1.90 17.06
C ILE A 213 -8.31 2.51 17.45
N LYS A 214 -9.36 1.72 17.27
CA LYS A 214 -10.68 1.95 17.85
C LYS A 214 -10.87 0.97 18.99
N THR A 215 -11.40 1.43 20.11
CA THR A 215 -11.75 0.57 21.25
C THR A 215 -13.26 0.37 21.34
N ASP A 216 -13.67 -0.60 22.15
CA ASP A 216 -15.04 -0.69 22.62
C ASP A 216 -15.43 0.55 23.46
N SER A 217 -16.72 0.66 23.81
CA SER A 217 -17.24 1.75 24.63
C SER A 217 -16.66 1.79 26.06
N SER A 218 -15.90 0.77 26.46
CA SER A 218 -15.20 0.73 27.75
C SER A 218 -13.78 1.29 27.68
N GLY A 219 -13.22 1.46 26.48
CA GLY A 219 -11.82 1.88 26.27
C GLY A 219 -10.78 0.80 26.60
N ASN A 220 -11.22 -0.42 26.92
CA ASN A 220 -10.32 -1.48 27.43
C ASN A 220 -9.95 -2.53 26.39
N SER A 221 -10.77 -2.67 25.33
CA SER A 221 -10.55 -3.67 24.29
C SER A 221 -10.45 -2.99 22.93
N THR A 222 -9.37 -3.23 22.20
CA THR A 222 -9.25 -2.78 20.81
C THR A 222 -10.20 -3.59 19.93
N THR A 223 -11.11 -2.89 19.24
CA THR A 223 -12.11 -3.47 18.32
C THR A 223 -11.71 -3.34 16.86
N ALA A 224 -10.77 -2.44 16.53
CA ALA A 224 -10.18 -2.36 15.21
C ALA A 224 -8.82 -1.67 15.24
N GLU A 225 -7.99 -1.97 14.24
CA GLU A 225 -6.66 -1.43 14.08
C GLU A 225 -6.38 -1.09 12.61
N GLN A 226 -5.95 0.14 12.37
CA GLN A 226 -5.54 0.65 11.06
C GLN A 226 -4.03 0.86 11.03
N PHE A 227 -3.32 0.11 10.19
CA PHE A 227 -1.87 0.27 10.03
C PHE A 227 -1.54 1.35 9.02
N HIS A 228 -0.73 2.32 9.41
CA HIS A 228 -0.22 3.37 8.53
C HIS A 228 1.25 3.13 8.19
N TYR A 229 1.53 3.06 6.89
CA TYR A 229 2.87 2.81 6.38
C TYR A 229 3.09 3.49 5.04
N LYS A 230 4.36 3.56 4.63
CA LYS A 230 4.76 4.09 3.33
C LYS A 230 5.11 2.96 2.40
N LYS A 231 4.41 2.88 1.26
CA LYS A 231 4.72 1.99 0.14
C LYS A 231 5.28 2.82 -1.01
N PHE A 232 6.13 2.22 -1.83
CA PHE A 232 6.61 2.83 -3.07
C PHE A 232 6.00 2.07 -4.23
N GLU A 233 5.23 2.76 -5.06
CA GLU A 233 4.57 2.16 -6.21
C GLU A 233 4.57 3.13 -7.39
N TYR A 234 4.45 2.55 -8.58
CA TYR A 234 4.25 3.31 -9.80
C TYR A 234 2.75 3.52 -10.00
N THR A 235 2.28 4.76 -9.85
CA THR A 235 0.92 5.11 -10.26
C THR A 235 0.97 5.65 -11.69
N GLY A 236 0.36 4.90 -12.61
CA GLY A 236 0.20 5.31 -14.00
C GLY A 236 -0.62 6.59 -14.11
N ALA A 237 -0.40 7.35 -15.19
CA ALA A 237 -1.13 8.60 -15.40
C ALA A 237 -2.63 8.40 -15.66
N ALA A 238 -3.04 7.24 -16.20
CA ALA A 238 -4.42 6.93 -16.56
C ALA A 238 -5.32 6.62 -15.34
N GLN A 239 -4.78 6.08 -14.26
CA GLN A 239 -5.57 5.85 -13.03
C GLN A 239 -6.04 7.17 -12.40
N ASN A 240 -5.24 8.23 -12.48
CA ASN A 240 -5.64 9.56 -11.99
C ASN A 240 -6.71 10.24 -12.84
N THR A 241 -6.99 9.76 -14.06
CA THR A 241 -8.00 10.33 -14.96
C THR A 241 -9.34 9.61 -14.85
N ALA A 242 -9.37 8.30 -14.60
CA ALA A 242 -10.59 7.51 -14.44
C ALA A 242 -11.35 7.84 -13.13
N THR A 243 -10.64 7.98 -12.00
CA THR A 243 -11.26 8.39 -10.72
C THR A 243 -11.78 9.84 -10.75
N GLN A 244 -11.29 10.64 -11.71
CA GLN A 244 -11.82 11.98 -11.94
C GLN A 244 -13.01 11.96 -12.93
N SER A 245 -13.05 11.05 -13.91
CA SER A 245 -14.22 10.88 -14.79
C SER A 245 -15.48 10.40 -14.09
N GLU A 246 -15.35 9.55 -13.06
CA GLU A 246 -16.50 9.11 -12.25
C GLU A 246 -17.06 10.22 -11.35
N LYS A 247 -16.22 11.18 -10.91
CA LYS A 247 -16.70 12.41 -10.27
C LYS A 247 -17.30 13.42 -11.25
N MET A 248 -17.12 13.21 -12.56
CA MET A 248 -17.53 14.12 -13.65
C MET A 248 -18.82 13.69 -14.35
N SER A 249 -19.40 12.52 -14.04
CA SER A 249 -20.74 12.16 -14.55
C SER A 249 -21.89 12.87 -13.83
N GLY A 250 -21.59 13.74 -12.85
CA GLY A 250 -22.57 14.53 -12.10
C GLY A 250 -22.59 16.04 -12.41
N GLU A 251 -21.63 16.58 -13.18
CA GLU A 251 -21.57 18.00 -13.52
C GLU A 251 -21.54 18.21 -15.05
N GLU A 252 -22.58 18.87 -15.59
CA GLU A 252 -22.82 19.15 -17.03
C GLU A 252 -21.79 20.10 -17.71
N ASN A 253 -20.59 20.28 -17.19
CA ASN A 253 -19.60 21.21 -17.76
C ASN A 253 -18.31 20.50 -18.22
N SER A 254 -18.23 20.21 -19.52
CA SER A 254 -17.06 19.65 -20.23
C SER A 254 -15.73 20.39 -19.93
N ASN A 255 -15.80 21.68 -19.60
CA ASN A 255 -14.63 22.52 -19.31
C ASN A 255 -13.98 22.30 -17.93
N SER A 256 -14.70 21.79 -16.92
CA SER A 256 -14.08 21.44 -15.62
C SER A 256 -13.38 20.09 -15.71
N ALA A 257 -13.98 19.16 -16.46
CA ALA A 257 -13.49 17.79 -16.61
C ALA A 257 -12.10 17.70 -17.26
N ILE A 258 -11.90 18.48 -18.33
CA ILE A 258 -10.63 18.54 -19.05
C ILE A 258 -9.51 19.21 -18.22
N LYS A 259 -9.84 20.17 -17.35
CA LYS A 259 -8.87 20.85 -16.47
C LYS A 259 -8.39 19.96 -15.33
N ALA A 260 -9.22 19.05 -14.84
CA ALA A 260 -8.90 18.15 -13.73
C ALA A 260 -7.87 17.06 -14.15
N VAL A 261 -7.97 16.60 -15.40
CA VAL A 261 -7.02 15.70 -16.09
C VAL A 261 -5.60 16.30 -16.24
N CYS A 262 -5.45 17.63 -16.16
CA CYS A 262 -4.19 18.33 -16.43
C CYS A 262 -3.18 18.38 -15.25
N LYS A 263 -3.48 17.79 -14.08
CA LYS A 263 -2.47 17.73 -13.01
C LYS A 263 -1.53 16.54 -13.23
N PRO A 264 -0.21 16.78 -13.38
CA PRO A 264 0.74 15.70 -13.56
C PRO A 264 0.76 14.83 -12.30
N ALA A 265 0.23 13.61 -12.42
CA ALA A 265 0.60 12.53 -11.53
C ALA A 265 2.12 12.38 -11.64
N SER A 266 2.85 12.73 -10.59
CA SER A 266 4.26 12.38 -10.51
C SER A 266 4.33 10.86 -10.53
N ASN A 267 4.93 10.28 -11.58
CA ASN A 267 4.92 8.84 -11.89
C ASN A 267 5.71 7.96 -10.90
N LEU A 268 5.94 8.45 -9.68
CA LEU A 268 6.64 7.81 -8.58
C LEU A 268 6.26 8.63 -7.36
N ARG A 269 5.37 8.09 -6.52
CA ARG A 269 5.11 8.66 -5.22
C ARG A 269 5.28 7.54 -4.21
N GLY A 270 6.11 7.79 -3.20
CA GLY A 270 5.97 7.03 -1.98
C GLY A 270 4.63 7.44 -1.39
N SER A 271 3.63 6.60 -1.58
CA SER A 271 2.27 6.82 -1.12
C SER A 271 2.14 6.36 0.32
N TYR A 272 1.34 7.08 1.09
CA TYR A 272 0.92 6.63 2.41
C TYR A 272 -0.27 5.71 2.19
N HIS A 273 -0.18 4.50 2.73
CA HIS A 273 -1.25 3.52 2.71
C HIS A 273 -1.72 3.29 4.14
N SER A 274 -3.01 3.05 4.25
CA SER A 274 -3.63 2.47 5.42
C SER A 274 -4.26 1.13 5.04
N VAL A 275 -4.28 0.20 5.98
CA VAL A 275 -5.08 -1.03 5.90
C VAL A 275 -5.74 -1.21 7.26
N VAL A 276 -7.04 -1.48 7.27
CA VAL A 276 -7.86 -1.63 8.48
C VAL A 276 -8.16 -3.10 8.70
N PHE A 277 -8.04 -3.55 9.94
CA PHE A 277 -8.52 -4.85 10.39
C PHE A 277 -9.44 -4.65 11.60
N SER A 278 -10.55 -5.38 11.67
CA SER A 278 -11.50 -5.31 12.80
C SER A 278 -11.51 -6.56 13.72
N ASP A 279 -12.20 -6.52 14.84
CA ASP A 279 -12.18 -7.59 15.85
C ASP A 279 -12.89 -8.85 15.38
N THR A 280 -13.92 -8.70 14.56
CA THR A 280 -14.55 -9.79 13.79
C THR A 280 -13.59 -10.46 12.78
N GLN A 281 -12.41 -9.88 12.58
CA GLN A 281 -11.43 -10.16 11.53
C GLN A 281 -10.06 -10.64 12.08
N THR A 282 -10.01 -11.06 13.35
CA THR A 282 -8.81 -11.64 13.95
C THR A 282 -8.87 -13.17 13.94
N ARG A 283 -8.07 -13.81 13.08
CA ARG A 283 -7.80 -15.26 13.15
C ARG A 283 -6.58 -15.48 14.04
N GLY A 284 -6.80 -15.30 15.34
CA GLY A 284 -5.74 -15.42 16.35
C GLY A 284 -5.02 -16.77 16.37
N TYR A 285 -5.66 -17.86 15.93
CA TYR A 285 -5.11 -19.21 16.01
C TYR A 285 -4.08 -19.54 14.90
N ALA A 286 -3.17 -20.47 15.21
CA ALA A 286 -2.25 -21.02 14.20
C ALA A 286 -3.01 -21.90 13.19
N PHE A 287 -2.70 -21.72 11.91
CA PHE A 287 -3.14 -22.61 10.84
C PHE A 287 -1.94 -23.10 10.02
N PRO A 288 -1.96 -24.35 9.55
CA PRO A 288 -0.87 -24.90 8.75
C PRO A 288 -0.99 -24.47 7.29
N ILE A 289 0.14 -24.10 6.68
CA ILE A 289 0.29 -24.08 5.22
C ILE A 289 1.56 -24.87 4.90
N LEU A 290 1.39 -25.97 4.17
CA LEU A 290 2.45 -26.96 3.91
C LEU A 290 3.06 -27.45 5.24
N ASN A 291 4.38 -27.28 5.43
CA ASN A 291 5.11 -27.75 6.60
C ASN A 291 5.27 -26.69 7.70
N GLU A 292 4.70 -25.50 7.51
CA GLU A 292 4.91 -24.33 8.36
C GLU A 292 3.58 -23.91 8.98
N LYS A 293 3.65 -23.22 10.13
CA LYS A 293 2.47 -22.66 10.80
C LYS A 293 2.45 -21.14 10.66
N TYR A 294 1.27 -20.61 10.42
CA TYR A 294 1.03 -19.18 10.25
C TYR A 294 -0.06 -18.70 11.19
N THR A 295 -0.08 -17.40 11.46
CA THR A 295 -1.07 -16.69 12.27
C THR A 295 -1.07 -15.22 11.86
N GLY A 296 -2.15 -14.50 12.14
CA GLY A 296 -2.25 -13.08 11.80
C GLY A 296 -3.68 -12.57 11.73
N TYR A 297 -3.88 -11.60 10.84
CA TYR A 297 -5.13 -10.86 10.67
C TYR A 297 -5.77 -11.24 9.33
N SER A 298 -7.10 -11.23 9.25
CA SER A 298 -7.85 -11.52 8.03
C SER A 298 -8.91 -10.46 7.82
N GLU A 299 -8.83 -9.67 6.75
CA GLU A 299 -9.88 -8.74 6.37
C GLU A 299 -11.19 -9.50 6.10
N SER A 300 -12.33 -8.98 6.57
CA SER A 300 -13.63 -9.57 6.25
C SER A 300 -13.95 -9.19 4.82
N ALA A 301 -14.30 -10.16 3.99
CA ALA A 301 -15.19 -9.85 2.89
C ALA A 301 -16.46 -9.27 3.51
N ASP A 302 -16.90 -8.09 3.05
CA ASP A 302 -18.24 -7.60 3.40
C ASP A 302 -19.25 -8.70 3.01
N PRO A 303 -20.00 -9.28 3.96
CA PRO A 303 -20.93 -10.36 3.66
C PRO A 303 -22.07 -9.92 2.71
N GLU A 304 -22.33 -8.61 2.60
CA GLU A 304 -23.31 -8.05 1.66
C GLU A 304 -22.70 -7.72 0.28
N ASN A 305 -21.36 -7.69 0.17
CA ASN A 305 -20.64 -7.38 -1.06
C ASN A 305 -19.56 -8.43 -1.35
N SER A 306 -19.98 -9.54 -1.95
CA SER A 306 -19.12 -10.70 -2.29
C SER A 306 -17.96 -10.42 -3.26
N ASN A 307 -17.80 -9.16 -3.70
CA ASN A 307 -16.70 -8.71 -4.55
C ASN A 307 -15.55 -8.07 -3.76
N ASP A 308 -15.71 -7.87 -2.43
CA ASP A 308 -14.62 -7.33 -1.62
C ASP A 308 -13.48 -8.33 -1.53
N THR A 309 -12.31 -7.83 -1.91
CA THR A 309 -11.09 -8.60 -1.89
C THR A 309 -10.65 -8.80 -0.44
N ALA A 310 -10.71 -10.01 0.06
CA ALA A 310 -10.25 -10.31 1.40
C ALA A 310 -8.74 -10.57 1.42
N TYR A 311 -8.00 -9.72 2.11
CA TYR A 311 -6.58 -9.91 2.36
C TYR A 311 -6.29 -10.47 3.74
N TRP A 312 -5.22 -11.24 3.84
CA TRP A 312 -4.70 -11.75 5.09
C TRP A 312 -3.30 -11.20 5.33
N LEU A 313 -3.05 -10.68 6.53
CA LEU A 313 -1.72 -10.25 6.95
C LEU A 313 -1.17 -11.24 7.97
N ILE A 314 -0.28 -12.12 7.52
CA ILE A 314 0.13 -13.31 8.28
C ILE A 314 1.64 -13.39 8.46
N THR A 315 2.10 -14.11 9.49
CA THR A 315 3.52 -14.37 9.75
C THR A 315 3.76 -15.82 10.17
N LYS A 316 4.98 -16.32 9.99
CA LYS A 316 5.39 -17.66 10.45
C LYS A 316 5.48 -17.68 11.98
N THR A 317 4.94 -18.72 12.60
CA THR A 317 4.93 -18.88 14.05
C THR A 317 5.38 -20.28 14.49
N GLN A 318 6.11 -20.34 15.60
CA GLN A 318 6.44 -21.59 16.30
C GLN A 318 5.67 -21.75 17.61
N ALA A 319 4.87 -20.76 17.99
CA ALA A 319 4.06 -20.86 19.20
C ALA A 319 3.10 -22.06 19.07
N LYS A 320 2.93 -22.79 20.18
CA LYS A 320 1.99 -23.93 20.22
C LYS A 320 0.55 -23.46 20.02
N GLU A 321 0.22 -22.33 20.65
CA GLU A 321 -1.08 -21.67 20.65
C GLU A 321 -0.84 -20.17 20.47
N PRO A 322 -0.46 -19.70 19.27
CA PRO A 322 -0.37 -18.27 19.03
C PRO A 322 -1.76 -17.65 19.10
N ASN A 323 -1.75 -16.36 19.40
CA ASN A 323 -2.89 -15.50 19.45
C ASN A 323 -2.50 -14.14 18.84
N ALA A 324 -2.84 -13.94 17.57
CA ALA A 324 -2.74 -12.63 16.95
C ALA A 324 -3.81 -11.70 17.54
N ASN A 325 -3.38 -10.55 18.04
CA ASN A 325 -4.24 -9.55 18.67
C ASN A 325 -3.89 -8.16 18.13
N PHE A 326 -4.82 -7.22 18.26
CA PHE A 326 -4.53 -5.81 17.99
C PHE A 326 -3.64 -5.20 19.05
N ASP A 327 -2.84 -4.22 18.65
CA ASP A 327 -2.11 -3.41 19.62
C ASP A 327 -3.07 -2.56 20.47
N THR A 328 -2.53 -2.01 21.57
CA THR A 328 -3.28 -1.17 22.50
C THR A 328 -2.74 0.26 22.48
N SER A 329 -3.46 1.21 23.07
CA SER A 329 -3.00 2.60 23.21
C SER A 329 -1.71 2.74 24.03
N LYS A 330 -1.30 1.68 24.75
CA LYS A 330 -0.01 1.59 25.46
C LYS A 330 1.15 1.18 24.54
N THR A 331 0.88 0.61 23.37
CA THR A 331 1.90 0.26 22.40
C THR A 331 2.49 1.55 21.80
N LYS A 332 3.82 1.64 21.77
CA LYS A 332 4.52 2.75 21.12
C LYS A 332 4.14 2.85 19.63
N ASN A 333 3.87 4.07 19.17
CA ASN A 333 3.39 4.41 17.82
C ASN A 333 1.96 3.95 17.50
N VAL A 334 1.16 3.67 18.53
CA VAL A 334 -0.28 3.44 18.42
C VAL A 334 -1.03 4.62 19.01
N THR A 335 -2.10 5.06 18.36
CA THR A 335 -2.95 6.18 18.82
C THR A 335 -4.40 5.72 18.82
N GLU A 336 -5.15 6.09 19.86
CA GLU A 336 -6.58 5.77 19.96
C GLU A 336 -7.41 6.88 19.31
N VAL A 337 -8.40 6.49 18.53
CA VAL A 337 -9.31 7.40 17.81
C VAL A 337 -10.76 6.97 18.00
N SER A 338 -11.69 7.91 17.81
CA SER A 338 -13.14 7.65 17.97
C SER A 338 -13.71 6.79 16.84
N ASP A 339 -13.14 6.91 15.64
CA ASP A 339 -13.46 6.10 14.48
C ASP A 339 -12.24 5.97 13.56
N LEU A 340 -12.21 4.93 12.72
CA LEU A 340 -11.16 4.72 11.72
C LEU A 340 -11.63 5.23 10.35
N ASP A 341 -10.71 5.81 9.59
CA ASP A 341 -10.96 6.38 8.25
C ASP A 341 -10.99 5.34 7.13
#